data_AF-A0A929E525-F1
#
_entry.id   AF-A0A929E525-F1
#
_cell.length_a   1.000
_cell.length_b   1.000
_cell.length_c   1.000
_cell.angle_alpha   90.00
_cell.angle_beta   90.00
_cell.angle_gamma   90.00
#
_symmetry.space_group_name_H-M   'P 1'
#
loop_
_entity.id
_entity.type
_entity.pdbx_description
1 polymer ?
#
loop_
_entity_poly.entity_id
_entity_poly.type
_entity_poly.pdbx_seq_one_letter_code
_entity_poly.pdbx_strand_id
1 'polypeptide(L)'
;VPARYAVEQGADVVIAVAIDKDIVLSSELQTAVDIYVRAGEIMGFHLEQYDLKNADLIIRPELGSIHWTDFSQSKRLIALGEAATLDSLPELRRLAKSISRGALMGRIRRSVKGLFVRRPSGIG
;
A
#
# COMPACT_ATOMS: atom_id res chain seq x y z
N VAL A 1 0.56 2.58 8.02
CA VAL A 1 -0.15 2.09 6.81
C VAL A 1 -0.02 0.57 6.73
N PRO A 2 -1.09 -0.23 6.89
CA PRO A 2 -0.99 -1.68 7.14
C PRO A 2 -0.70 -2.52 5.87
N ALA A 3 0.34 -2.17 5.11
CA ALA A 3 0.67 -2.85 3.85
C ALA A 3 1.04 -4.33 4.04
N ARG A 4 1.71 -4.68 5.15
CA ARG A 4 2.05 -6.07 5.49
C ARG A 4 0.80 -6.96 5.55
N TYR A 5 -0.29 -6.45 6.11
CA TYR A 5 -1.53 -7.22 6.24
C TYR A 5 -2.14 -7.53 4.86
N ALA A 6 -2.07 -6.62 3.90
CA ALA A 6 -2.54 -6.89 2.54
C ALA A 6 -1.78 -8.05 1.89
N VAL A 7 -0.46 -8.12 2.09
CA VAL A 7 0.37 -9.25 1.65
C VAL A 7 -0.03 -10.55 2.36
N GLU A 8 -0.22 -10.51 3.68
CA GLU A 8 -0.66 -11.67 4.47
C GLU A 8 -2.04 -12.19 4.03
N GLN A 9 -2.93 -11.32 3.53
CA GLN A 9 -4.22 -11.68 2.95
C GLN A 9 -4.14 -12.18 1.49
N GLY A 10 -2.93 -12.34 0.94
CA GLY A 10 -2.71 -12.92 -0.38
C GLY A 10 -2.83 -11.94 -1.54
N ALA A 11 -2.66 -10.62 -1.30
CA ALA A 11 -2.58 -9.66 -2.39
C ALA A 11 -1.37 -9.94 -3.30
N ASP A 12 -1.60 -9.99 -4.62
CA ASP A 12 -0.52 -10.16 -5.61
C ASP A 12 0.34 -8.88 -5.76
N VAL A 13 -0.27 -7.72 -5.52
CA VAL A 13 0.33 -6.38 -5.61
C VAL A 13 -0.28 -5.51 -4.51
N VAL A 14 0.56 -4.78 -3.79
CA VAL A 14 0.15 -3.84 -2.74
C VAL A 14 0.54 -2.41 -3.12
N ILE A 15 -0.46 -1.54 -3.23
CA ILE A 15 -0.27 -0.10 -3.42
C ILE A 15 -0.63 0.59 -2.11
N ALA A 16 0.35 1.24 -1.49
CA ALA A 16 0.16 1.99 -0.27
C ALA A 16 -0.03 3.48 -0.57
N VAL A 17 -1.01 4.10 0.10
CA VAL A 17 -1.18 5.56 0.10
C VAL A 17 -0.80 6.06 1.48
N ALA A 18 0.31 6.80 1.56
CA ALA A 18 0.84 7.36 2.80
C ALA A 18 0.59 8.86 2.84
N ILE A 19 -0.07 9.31 3.89
CA ILE A 19 -0.61 10.68 4.02
C ILE A 19 0.16 11.48 5.07
N ASP A 20 0.91 10.78 5.93
CA ASP A 20 1.60 11.36 7.07
C ASP A 20 2.79 12.21 6.64
N LYS A 21 3.03 13.26 7.42
CA LYS A 21 4.19 14.14 7.29
C LYS A 21 5.38 13.51 7.98
N ASP A 22 6.57 13.92 7.58
CA ASP A 22 7.78 13.63 8.35
C ASP A 22 7.62 14.08 9.81
N ILE A 23 8.24 13.33 10.73
CA ILE A 23 8.21 13.60 12.17
C ILE A 23 9.07 14.81 12.56
N VAL A 24 8.65 15.99 12.16
CA VAL A 24 9.27 17.26 12.57
C VAL A 24 8.85 17.57 14.01
N LEU A 25 9.78 18.06 14.82
CA LEU A 25 9.43 18.61 16.13
C LEU A 25 8.68 19.93 15.90
N SER A 26 7.37 19.91 16.10
CA SER A 26 6.48 21.05 15.79
C SER A 26 6.25 21.98 16.98
N SER A 27 6.61 21.55 18.20
CA SER A 27 6.46 22.34 19.44
C SER A 27 7.54 22.00 20.47
N GLU A 28 7.74 22.91 21.44
CA GLU A 28 8.57 22.63 22.61
C GLU A 28 7.97 21.53 23.47
N LEU A 29 8.82 20.67 24.05
CA LEU A 29 8.41 19.59 24.94
C LEU A 29 8.40 20.10 26.38
N GLN A 30 7.30 20.73 26.81
CA GLN A 30 7.22 21.40 28.11
C GLN A 30 6.54 20.54 29.20
N THR A 31 5.73 19.56 28.80
CA THR A 31 4.94 18.72 29.73
C THR A 31 5.17 17.22 29.47
N ALA A 32 4.80 16.40 30.46
CA ALA A 32 4.81 14.95 30.30
C ALA A 32 3.86 14.46 29.20
N VAL A 33 2.75 15.19 28.98
CA VAL A 33 1.81 14.89 27.89
C VAL A 33 2.46 15.14 26.53
N ASP A 34 3.21 16.23 26.38
CA ASP A 34 3.93 16.53 25.12
C ASP A 34 4.94 15.43 24.79
N ILE A 35 5.67 14.94 25.81
CA ILE A 35 6.63 13.84 25.66
C ILE A 35 5.91 12.54 25.24
N TYR A 36 4.76 12.23 25.85
CA TYR A 36 3.97 11.06 25.50
C TYR A 36 3.45 11.12 24.06
N VAL A 37 2.89 12.26 23.65
CA VAL A 37 2.43 12.50 22.28
C VAL A 37 3.59 12.33 21.31
N ARG A 38 4.75 12.95 21.59
CA ARG A 38 5.94 12.84 20.75
C ARG A 38 6.45 11.40 20.62
N ALA A 39 6.43 10.62 21.71
CA ALA A 39 6.78 9.21 21.66
C ALA A 39 5.82 8.42 20.75
N GLY A 40 4.52 8.73 20.80
CA GLY A 40 3.50 8.17 19.91
C GLY A 40 3.77 8.49 18.44
N GLU A 41 4.10 9.74 18.11
CA GLU A 41 4.46 10.16 16.74
C GLU A 41 5.68 9.40 16.21
N ILE A 42 6.76 9.31 17.01
CA ILE A 42 7.99 8.61 16.64
C ILE A 42 7.70 7.13 16.39
N MET A 43 6.94 6.49 17.29
CA MET A 43 6.55 5.09 17.15
C MET A 43 5.70 4.88 15.89
N GLY A 44 4.69 5.72 15.67
CA GLY A 44 3.80 5.67 14.52
C GLY A 44 4.58 5.78 13.20
N PHE A 45 5.52 6.72 13.11
CA PHE A 45 6.38 6.88 11.95
C PHE A 45 7.22 5.65 11.65
N HIS A 46 7.91 5.09 12.66
CA HIS A 46 8.75 3.90 12.44
C HIS A 46 7.92 2.68 12.07
N LEU A 47 6.72 2.52 12.66
CA LEU A 47 5.78 1.46 12.31
C LEU A 47 5.31 1.62 10.86
N GLU A 48 4.97 2.84 10.45
CA GLU A 48 4.59 3.13 9.06
C GLU A 48 5.73 2.79 8.10
N GLN A 49 6.96 3.27 8.34
CA GLN A 49 8.12 2.96 7.50
C GLN A 49 8.40 1.46 7.45
N TYR A 50 8.21 0.74 8.56
CA TYR A 50 8.36 -0.70 8.61
C TYR A 50 7.32 -1.41 7.74
N ASP A 51 6.04 -1.04 7.85
CA ASP A 51 4.98 -1.65 7.07
C ASP A 51 5.10 -1.32 5.58
N LEU A 52 5.44 -0.08 5.23
CA LEU A 52 5.57 0.41 3.85
C LEU A 52 6.62 -0.36 3.03
N LYS A 53 7.59 -1.04 3.67
CA LYS A 53 8.52 -1.96 2.99
C LYS A 53 7.81 -3.12 2.27
N ASN A 54 6.56 -3.40 2.61
CA ASN A 54 5.74 -4.45 2.00
C ASN A 54 4.87 -3.94 0.83
N ALA A 55 4.97 -2.66 0.48
CA ALA A 55 4.26 -2.10 -0.67
C ALA A 55 5.11 -2.16 -1.94
N ASP A 56 4.51 -2.53 -3.06
CA ASP A 56 5.15 -2.49 -4.38
C ASP A 56 5.23 -1.07 -4.95
N LEU A 57 4.30 -0.21 -4.54
CA LEU A 57 4.24 1.21 -4.87
C LEU A 57 3.71 1.99 -3.67
N ILE A 58 4.37 3.11 -3.37
CA ILE A 58 3.93 4.04 -2.33
C ILE A 58 3.58 5.38 -3.00
N ILE A 59 2.33 5.80 -2.88
CA ILE A 59 1.85 7.11 -3.35
C ILE A 59 1.78 8.05 -2.15
N ARG A 60 2.40 9.22 -2.25
CA ARG A 60 2.41 10.27 -1.21
C ARG A 60 1.85 11.57 -1.78
N PRO A 61 0.57 11.89 -1.53
CA PRO A 61 -0.01 13.16 -1.95
C PRO A 61 0.60 14.36 -1.20
N GLU A 62 0.89 15.46 -1.90
CA GLU A 62 1.43 16.68 -1.29
C GLU A 62 0.32 17.51 -0.62
N LEU A 63 0.05 17.24 0.66
CA LEU A 63 -1.06 17.90 1.38
C LEU A 63 -0.73 19.28 1.99
N GLY A 64 0.54 19.68 1.99
CA GLY A 64 0.98 20.96 2.57
C GLY A 64 0.63 21.08 4.06
N SER A 65 0.14 22.25 4.48
CA SER A 65 -0.20 22.57 5.87
C SER A 65 -1.68 22.34 6.24
N ILE A 66 -2.44 21.61 5.43
CA ILE A 66 -3.86 21.32 5.73
C ILE A 66 -3.94 20.55 7.04
N HIS A 67 -4.74 21.05 7.98
CA HIS A 67 -4.98 20.38 9.25
C HIS A 67 -5.99 19.24 9.02
N TRP A 68 -5.77 18.09 9.66
CA TRP A 68 -6.57 16.89 9.45
C TRP A 68 -8.06 17.05 9.83
N THR A 69 -8.39 18.05 10.66
CA THR A 69 -9.78 18.40 11.02
C THR A 69 -10.44 19.42 10.09
N ASP A 70 -9.73 19.97 9.11
CA ASP A 70 -10.31 20.96 8.18
C ASP A 70 -11.03 20.27 7.01
N PHE A 71 -12.26 19.83 7.29
CA PHE A 71 -13.12 19.16 6.31
C PHE A 71 -13.57 20.08 5.16
N SER A 72 -13.42 21.41 5.29
CA SER A 72 -13.75 22.36 4.22
C SER A 72 -12.84 22.19 3.00
N GLN A 73 -11.63 21.65 3.20
CA GLN A 73 -10.62 21.41 2.16
C GLN A 73 -10.80 20.07 1.42
N SER A 74 -11.88 19.32 1.69
CA SER A 74 -12.13 17.99 1.09
C SER A 74 -11.94 17.94 -0.42
N LYS A 75 -12.53 18.90 -1.17
CA LYS A 75 -12.37 18.97 -2.63
C LYS A 75 -10.91 19.12 -3.07
N ARG A 76 -10.14 19.92 -2.33
CA ARG A 76 -8.71 20.12 -2.58
C ARG A 76 -7.92 18.86 -2.28
N LEU A 77 -8.21 18.17 -1.17
CA LEU A 77 -7.56 16.90 -0.80
C LEU A 77 -7.81 15.81 -1.85
N ILE A 78 -9.02 15.72 -2.39
CA ILE A 78 -9.35 14.78 -3.49
C ILE A 78 -8.50 15.08 -4.72
N ALA A 79 -8.44 16.35 -5.15
CA ALA A 79 -7.64 16.75 -6.31
C ALA A 79 -6.14 16.46 -6.14
N LEU A 80 -5.60 16.63 -4.92
CA LEU A 80 -4.20 16.28 -4.62
C LEU A 80 -3.94 14.77 -4.69
N GLY A 81 -4.89 13.96 -4.23
CA GLY A 81 -4.83 12.50 -4.36
C GLY A 81 -4.91 12.05 -5.82
N GLU A 82 -5.78 12.67 -6.63
CA GLU A 82 -5.87 12.42 -8.07
C GLU A 82 -4.56 12.76 -8.78
N ALA A 83 -3.99 13.95 -8.52
CA ALA A 83 -2.72 14.36 -9.10
C ALA A 83 -1.58 13.37 -8.77
N ALA A 84 -1.40 13.01 -7.50
CA ALA A 84 -0.36 12.07 -7.07
C ALA A 84 -0.53 10.66 -7.70
N THR A 85 -1.78 10.25 -7.91
CA THR A 85 -2.09 8.97 -8.59
C THR A 85 -1.77 9.04 -10.08
N LEU A 86 -2.12 10.15 -10.73
CA LEU A 86 -1.82 10.39 -12.15
C LEU A 86 -0.31 10.41 -12.41
N ASP A 87 0.48 11.00 -11.52
CA ASP A 87 1.94 11.00 -11.60
C ASP A 87 2.51 9.57 -11.48
N SER A 88 1.86 8.72 -10.69
CA SER A 88 2.22 7.31 -10.50
C SER A 88 1.66 6.38 -11.60
N LEU A 89 0.91 6.90 -12.58
CA LEU A 89 0.21 6.10 -13.58
C LEU A 89 1.11 5.17 -14.42
N PRO A 90 2.35 5.56 -14.81
CA PRO A 90 3.26 4.65 -15.51
C PRO A 90 3.58 3.39 -14.68
N GLU A 91 3.82 3.54 -13.39
CA GLU A 91 4.14 2.43 -12.49
C GLU A 91 2.90 1.58 -12.18
N LEU A 92 1.75 2.21 -11.95
CA LEU A 92 0.47 1.50 -11.81
C LEU A 92 0.17 0.62 -13.02
N ARG A 93 0.39 1.13 -14.24
CA ARG A 93 0.24 0.34 -15.48
C ARG A 93 1.23 -0.80 -15.57
N ARG A 94 2.47 -0.63 -15.08
CA ARG A 94 3.49 -1.69 -15.02
C ARG A 94 3.06 -2.82 -14.08
N LEU A 95 2.57 -2.47 -12.89
CA LEU A 95 2.07 -3.41 -11.89
C LEU A 95 0.81 -4.14 -12.38
N ALA A 96 -0.16 -3.44 -12.98
CA ALA A 96 -1.36 -4.09 -13.53
C ALA A 96 -1.03 -5.17 -14.59
N LYS A 97 0.01 -4.94 -15.40
CA LYS A 97 0.50 -5.93 -16.38
C LYS A 97 1.17 -7.14 -15.72
N SER A 98 1.81 -7.01 -14.55
CA SER A 98 2.43 -8.15 -13.87
C SER A 98 1.38 -9.15 -13.39
N ILE A 99 0.27 -8.67 -12.83
CA ILE A 99 -0.87 -9.47 -12.40
C ILE A 99 -1.45 -10.27 -13.58
N SER A 100 -1.67 -9.60 -14.72
CA SER A 100 -2.21 -10.24 -15.93
C SER A 100 -1.35 -11.42 -16.41
N ARG A 101 -0.01 -11.31 -16.29
CA ARG A 101 0.93 -12.40 -16.64
C ARG A 101 0.90 -13.53 -15.62
N GLY A 102 0.86 -13.22 -14.33
CA GLY A 102 0.73 -14.20 -13.25
C GLY A 102 -0.55 -15.04 -13.38
N ALA A 103 -1.68 -14.38 -13.63
CA ALA A 103 -2.97 -15.03 -13.86
C ALA A 103 -2.97 -15.93 -15.10
N LEU A 104 -2.28 -15.54 -16.17
CA LEU A 104 -2.12 -16.38 -17.37
C LEU A 104 -1.30 -17.64 -17.07
N MET A 105 -0.16 -17.50 -16.39
CA MET A 105 0.68 -18.65 -16.00
C MET A 105 -0.03 -19.59 -15.02
N GLY A 106 -0.80 -19.03 -14.08
CA GLY A 106 -1.64 -19.81 -13.17
C GLY A 106 -2.73 -20.62 -13.89
N ARG A 107 -3.26 -20.13 -15.02
CA ARG A 107 -4.18 -20.91 -15.89
C ARG A 107 -3.46 -22.03 -16.61
N ILE A 108 -2.33 -21.74 -17.26
CA ILE A 108 -1.52 -22.74 -17.99
C ILE A 108 -1.11 -23.89 -17.06
N ARG A 109 -0.59 -23.55 -15.87
CA ARG A 109 -0.12 -24.54 -14.89
C ARG A 109 -1.26 -25.46 -14.40
N ARG A 110 -2.48 -24.94 -14.25
CA ARG A 110 -3.68 -25.74 -13.93
C ARG A 110 -4.10 -26.65 -15.07
N SER A 111 -4.09 -26.16 -16.31
CA SER A 111 -4.41 -26.96 -17.50
C SER A 111 -3.44 -28.12 -17.71
N VAL A 112 -2.14 -27.89 -17.52
CA VAL A 112 -1.11 -28.94 -17.63
C VAL A 112 -1.24 -29.97 -16.50
N LYS A 113 -1.52 -29.53 -15.27
CA LYS A 113 -1.72 -30.44 -14.12
C LYS A 113 -2.97 -31.33 -14.29
N GLY A 114 -4.04 -30.82 -14.92
CA GLY A 114 -5.23 -31.60 -15.26
C GLY A 114 -4.99 -32.66 -16.34
N LEU A 115 -4.06 -32.41 -17.27
CA LEU A 115 -3.68 -33.38 -18.30
C LEU A 115 -2.91 -34.59 -17.73
N PHE A 116 -2.09 -34.39 -16.70
CA PHE A 116 -1.27 -35.43 -16.09
C PHE A 116 -2.02 -36.32 -15.07
N VAL A 117 -3.23 -35.95 -14.64
CA VAL A 117 -4.01 -36.71 -13.63
C VAL A 117 -4.91 -37.81 -14.27
N ARG A 118 -5.03 -37.87 -15.60
CA ARG A 118 -5.71 -39.00 -16.27
C ARG A 118 -4.76 -40.19 -16.45
N ARG A 119 -4.64 -41.04 -15.42
CA ARG A 119 -4.15 -42.42 -15.62
C ARG A 119 -5.28 -43.29 -16.21
N PRO A 120 -5.00 -44.15 -17.21
CA PRO A 120 -5.99 -45.10 -17.70
C PRO A 120 -6.20 -46.18 -16.64
N SER A 121 -7.41 -46.31 -16.12
CA SER A 121 -7.84 -47.50 -15.39
C SER A 121 -7.98 -48.62 -16.42
N GLY A 122 -6.98 -49.50 -16.42
CA GLY A 122 -6.94 -50.71 -17.22
C GLY A 122 -8.10 -51.65 -16.90
N ILE A 123 -8.50 -52.32 -17.98
CA ILE A 123 -9.32 -53.51 -18.10
C ILE A 123 -9.04 -54.50 -16.94
N GLY A 124 -10.12 -54.93 -16.29
CA GLY A 124 -10.18 -56.07 -15.37
C GLY A 124 -11.60 -56.60 -15.36
#